data_AF-A0A351SJD9-F1
#
_entry.id   AF-A0A351SJD9-F1
#
_cell.length_a   1.000
_cell.length_b   1.000
_cell.length_c   1.000
_cell.angle_alpha   90.00
_cell.angle_beta   90.00
_cell.angle_gamma   90.00
#
_symmetry.space_group_name_H-M   'P 1'
#
loop_
_entity.id
_entity.type
_entity.pdbx_description
1 polymer ?
#
loop_
_entity_poly.entity_id
_entity_poly.type
_entity_poly.pdbx_seq_one_letter_code
_entity_poly.pdbx_strand_id
1 'polypeptide(L)'
;ADIESRREQHLELNDHFNKVQGQYYKLGADISRLEQTIQHARDTKRRQEQELVQATQAWQEANTHIEQDQVKLAEVKQQLAEDEPEYLRLSDLQSESGVSLELSEEKMIAWQQRWDHYNKQNHQLTQQAQIERTRAEQLERYVTQHKQRQGRIEAELGQVDIPALELALEQALEEEQLASEQLAEKQTAFDELDRRIKQLRGEMESGEQALAARQKVFQGLNNQLMALEAVNKAALNTSSSSFSDWLNRQGLSSKPRLAQELEVEAGWEKAVQVVLHRSLEAICIDHLDEFRGGLDDRPEGDLVL
;
A
#
# COMPACT_ATOMS: atom_id res chain seq x y z
N ALA A 1 -27.32 177.48 -88.73
CA ALA A 1 -26.69 178.12 -87.57
C ALA A 1 -27.37 177.66 -86.27
N ASP A 2 -28.55 178.18 -85.91
CA ASP A 2 -29.23 177.88 -84.61
C ASP A 2 -29.46 176.36 -84.37
N ILE A 3 -29.90 175.60 -85.38
CA ILE A 3 -30.10 174.14 -85.27
C ILE A 3 -28.81 173.38 -84.94
N GLU A 4 -27.66 173.80 -85.48
CA GLU A 4 -26.39 173.09 -85.27
C GLU A 4 -25.86 173.33 -83.85
N SER A 5 -25.92 174.57 -83.37
CA SER A 5 -25.51 174.93 -82.00
C SER A 5 -26.33 174.19 -80.94
N ARG A 6 -27.65 174.05 -81.15
CA ARG A 6 -28.51 173.25 -80.26
C ARG A 6 -28.18 171.76 -80.31
N ARG A 7 -27.71 171.26 -81.44
CA ARG A 7 -27.31 169.85 -81.62
C ARG A 7 -26.00 169.55 -80.91
N GLU A 8 -25.04 170.47 -80.98
CA GLU A 8 -23.77 170.43 -80.26
C GLU A 8 -23.98 170.48 -78.74
N GLN A 9 -24.79 171.44 -78.24
CA GLN A 9 -25.18 171.50 -76.82
C GLN A 9 -25.92 170.23 -76.36
N HIS A 10 -26.78 169.65 -77.20
CA HIS A 10 -27.46 168.40 -76.88
C HIS A 10 -26.47 167.21 -76.84
N LEU A 11 -25.44 167.20 -77.68
CA LEU A 11 -24.38 166.19 -77.64
C LEU A 11 -23.50 166.34 -76.38
N GLU A 12 -23.13 167.55 -75.99
CA GLU A 12 -22.38 167.80 -74.74
C GLU A 12 -23.19 167.43 -73.50
N LEU A 13 -24.47 167.81 -73.43
CA LEU A 13 -25.37 167.41 -72.35
C LEU A 13 -25.55 165.88 -72.29
N ASN A 14 -25.59 165.20 -73.43
CA ASN A 14 -25.72 163.75 -73.50
C ASN A 14 -24.40 163.05 -73.11
N ASP A 15 -23.23 163.52 -73.54
CA ASP A 15 -21.93 162.98 -73.08
C ASP A 15 -21.72 163.23 -71.58
N HIS A 16 -22.10 164.40 -71.07
CA HIS A 16 -22.12 164.67 -69.63
C HIS A 16 -23.07 163.73 -68.88
N PHE A 17 -24.29 163.54 -69.39
CA PHE A 17 -25.26 162.59 -68.84
C PHE A 17 -24.71 161.15 -68.82
N ASN A 18 -24.13 160.67 -69.92
CA ASN A 18 -23.52 159.34 -69.99
C ASN A 18 -22.32 159.18 -69.04
N LYS A 19 -21.51 160.24 -68.85
CA LYS A 19 -20.41 160.24 -67.86
C LYS A 19 -20.94 160.17 -66.43
N VAL A 20 -21.95 160.97 -66.08
CA VAL A 20 -22.59 160.95 -64.75
C VAL A 20 -23.30 159.61 -64.52
N GLN A 21 -23.98 159.06 -65.53
CA GLN A 21 -24.64 157.76 -65.45
C GLN A 21 -23.62 156.61 -65.30
N GLY A 22 -22.49 156.67 -66.00
CA GLY A 22 -21.38 155.72 -65.84
C GLY A 22 -20.72 155.81 -64.46
N GLN A 23 -20.54 157.01 -63.92
CA GLN A 23 -20.09 157.23 -62.53
C GLN A 23 -21.11 156.69 -61.52
N TYR A 24 -22.41 156.90 -61.76
CA TYR A 24 -23.49 156.39 -60.91
C TYR A 24 -23.53 154.85 -60.89
N TYR A 25 -23.45 154.18 -62.05
CA TYR A 25 -23.38 152.72 -62.09
C TYR A 25 -22.09 152.17 -61.45
N LYS A 26 -20.95 152.84 -61.65
CA LYS A 26 -19.70 152.44 -61.00
C LYS A 26 -19.81 152.54 -59.48
N LEU A 27 -20.30 153.67 -58.97
CA LEU A 27 -20.52 153.89 -57.54
C LEU A 27 -21.55 152.91 -56.98
N GLY A 28 -22.64 152.62 -57.72
CA GLY A 28 -23.63 151.61 -57.35
C GLY A 28 -23.03 150.20 -57.27
N ALA A 29 -22.17 149.80 -58.21
CA ALA A 29 -21.48 148.52 -58.18
C ALA A 29 -20.46 148.44 -57.04
N ASP A 30 -19.71 149.52 -56.77
CA ASP A 30 -18.78 149.61 -55.64
C ASP A 30 -19.53 149.54 -54.29
N ILE A 31 -20.69 150.20 -54.16
CA ILE A 31 -21.59 150.09 -53.01
C ILE A 31 -22.12 148.66 -52.85
N SER A 32 -22.68 148.05 -53.90
CA SER A 32 -23.20 146.67 -53.82
C SER A 32 -22.11 145.66 -53.44
N ARG A 33 -20.89 145.82 -53.94
CA ARG A 33 -19.73 145.00 -53.56
C ARG A 33 -19.34 145.20 -52.10
N LEU A 34 -19.36 146.43 -51.60
CA LEU A 34 -19.10 146.73 -50.19
C LEU A 34 -20.20 146.17 -49.28
N GLU A 35 -21.47 146.33 -49.65
CA GLU A 35 -22.62 145.76 -48.93
C GLU A 35 -22.54 144.23 -48.86
N GLN A 36 -22.23 143.56 -49.98
CA GLN A 36 -22.03 142.11 -50.01
C GLN A 36 -20.84 141.69 -49.12
N THR A 37 -19.75 142.45 -49.13
CA THR A 37 -18.58 142.18 -48.27
C THR A 37 -18.90 142.36 -46.79
N ILE A 38 -19.65 143.41 -46.44
CA ILE A 38 -20.14 143.67 -45.07
C ILE A 38 -21.10 142.55 -44.63
N GLN A 39 -21.98 142.08 -45.50
CA GLN A 39 -22.89 140.98 -45.20
C GLN A 39 -22.15 139.67 -44.96
N HIS A 40 -21.22 139.29 -45.84
CA HIS A 40 -20.36 138.12 -45.62
C HIS A 40 -19.53 138.22 -44.34
N ALA A 41 -19.02 139.41 -43.98
CA ALA A 41 -18.30 139.63 -42.74
C ALA A 41 -19.21 139.48 -41.50
N ARG A 42 -20.45 139.97 -41.56
CA ARG A 42 -21.47 139.80 -40.50
C ARG A 42 -21.87 138.34 -40.33
N ASP A 43 -22.11 137.62 -41.42
CA ASP A 43 -22.49 136.20 -41.38
C ASP A 43 -21.32 135.32 -40.90
N THR A 44 -20.09 135.64 -41.31
CA THR A 44 -18.87 134.97 -40.81
C THR A 44 -18.69 135.23 -39.31
N LYS A 45 -18.83 136.48 -38.86
CA LYS A 45 -18.77 136.83 -37.44
C LYS A 45 -19.83 136.07 -36.64
N ARG A 46 -21.08 136.05 -37.10
CA ARG A 46 -22.18 135.34 -36.44
C ARG A 46 -21.90 133.84 -36.33
N ARG A 47 -21.33 133.22 -37.37
CA ARG A 47 -20.94 131.81 -37.33
C ARG A 47 -19.81 131.56 -36.33
N GLN A 48 -18.78 132.40 -36.33
CA GLN A 48 -17.68 132.33 -35.35
C GLN A 48 -18.15 132.53 -33.91
N GLU A 49 -19.11 133.44 -33.67
CA GLU A 49 -19.72 133.62 -32.35
C GLU A 49 -20.50 132.35 -31.91
N GLN A 50 -21.20 131.67 -32.83
CA GLN A 50 -21.88 130.40 -32.55
C GLN A 50 -20.89 129.25 -32.30
N GLU A 51 -19.86 129.11 -33.13
CA GLU A 51 -18.77 128.13 -32.97
C GLU A 51 -18.05 128.34 -31.62
N LEU A 52 -17.78 129.60 -31.23
CA LEU A 52 -17.17 129.94 -29.95
C LEU A 52 -18.06 129.57 -28.76
N VAL A 53 -19.38 129.81 -28.83
CA VAL A 53 -20.32 129.41 -27.77
C VAL A 53 -20.36 127.89 -27.63
N GLN A 54 -20.44 127.15 -28.74
CA GLN A 54 -20.44 125.68 -28.73
C GLN A 54 -19.12 125.10 -28.19
N ALA A 55 -17.97 125.62 -28.64
CA ALA A 55 -16.66 125.20 -28.14
C ALA A 55 -16.50 125.53 -26.63
N THR A 56 -17.03 126.66 -26.17
CA THR A 56 -17.02 127.03 -24.75
C THR A 56 -17.87 126.09 -23.91
N GLN A 57 -19.06 125.71 -24.39
CA GLN A 57 -19.94 124.75 -23.73
C GLN A 57 -19.29 123.37 -23.65
N ALA A 58 -18.77 122.84 -24.77
CA ALA A 58 -18.07 121.56 -24.80
C ALA A 58 -16.81 121.54 -23.90
N TRP A 59 -16.09 122.66 -23.79
CA TRP A 59 -14.95 122.79 -22.87
C TRP A 59 -15.38 122.79 -21.40
N GLN A 60 -16.50 123.45 -21.06
CA GLN A 60 -17.07 123.42 -19.71
C GLN A 60 -17.54 122.00 -19.34
N GLU A 61 -18.24 121.31 -20.24
CA GLU A 61 -18.66 119.90 -20.06
C GLU A 61 -17.46 118.96 -19.90
N ALA A 62 -16.42 119.11 -20.72
CA ALA A 62 -15.19 118.32 -20.59
C ALA A 62 -14.49 118.55 -19.23
N ASN A 63 -14.43 119.79 -18.75
CA ASN A 63 -13.86 120.08 -17.42
C ASN A 63 -14.69 119.47 -16.29
N THR A 64 -16.03 119.55 -16.33
CA THR A 64 -16.85 118.92 -15.27
C THR A 64 -16.72 117.40 -15.26
N HIS A 65 -16.53 116.76 -16.42
CA HIS A 65 -16.20 115.34 -16.49
C HIS A 65 -14.80 115.03 -15.91
N ILE A 66 -13.78 115.85 -16.23
CA ILE A 66 -12.43 115.70 -15.66
C ILE A 66 -12.46 115.84 -14.12
N GLU A 67 -13.19 116.81 -13.59
CA GLU A 67 -13.35 117.00 -12.14
C GLU A 67 -14.04 115.79 -11.49
N GLN A 68 -15.14 115.29 -12.08
CA GLN A 68 -15.85 114.10 -11.59
C GLN A 68 -14.96 112.85 -11.60
N ASP A 69 -14.18 112.65 -12.67
CA ASP A 69 -13.32 111.47 -12.78
C ASP A 69 -12.07 111.57 -11.88
N GLN A 70 -11.57 112.78 -11.60
CA GLN A 70 -10.55 113.00 -10.57
C GLN A 70 -11.06 112.64 -9.16
N VAL A 71 -12.30 113.00 -8.83
CA VAL A 71 -12.94 112.60 -7.55
C VAL A 71 -13.08 111.09 -7.46
N LYS A 72 -13.67 110.42 -8.47
CA LYS A 72 -13.78 108.95 -8.50
C LYS A 72 -12.43 108.25 -8.41
N LEU A 73 -11.40 108.78 -9.10
CA LEU A 73 -10.05 108.23 -9.05
C LEU A 73 -9.43 108.36 -7.65
N ALA A 74 -9.72 109.44 -6.93
CA ALA A 74 -9.30 109.60 -5.54
C ALA A 74 -10.03 108.63 -4.60
N GLU A 75 -11.36 108.49 -4.76
CA GLU A 75 -12.18 107.53 -4.00
C GLU A 75 -11.70 106.08 -4.19
N VAL A 76 -11.51 105.63 -5.44
CA VAL A 76 -11.03 104.27 -5.74
C VAL A 76 -9.60 104.04 -5.23
N LYS A 77 -8.73 105.06 -5.29
CA LYS A 77 -7.37 104.96 -4.71
C LYS A 77 -7.39 104.86 -3.19
N GLN A 78 -8.32 105.58 -2.53
CA GLN A 78 -8.50 105.48 -1.09
C GLN A 78 -8.99 104.09 -0.70
N GLN A 79 -10.04 103.58 -1.36
CA GLN A 79 -10.56 102.23 -1.12
C GLN A 79 -9.47 101.17 -1.32
N LEU A 80 -8.69 101.25 -2.40
CA LEU A 80 -7.58 100.32 -2.64
C LEU A 80 -6.52 100.37 -1.52
N ALA A 81 -6.19 101.56 -1.00
CA ALA A 81 -5.24 101.73 0.09
C ALA A 81 -5.79 101.30 1.46
N GLU A 82 -7.10 101.27 1.64
CA GLU A 82 -7.79 100.75 2.83
C GLU A 82 -7.87 99.21 2.79
N ASP A 83 -8.14 98.62 1.61
CA ASP A 83 -8.29 97.17 1.41
C ASP A 83 -6.96 96.41 1.28
N GLU A 84 -5.93 97.00 0.67
CA GLU A 84 -4.63 96.36 0.39
C GLU A 84 -3.95 95.76 1.65
N PRO A 85 -3.93 96.43 2.82
CA PRO A 85 -3.37 95.84 4.05
C PRO A 85 -4.14 94.62 4.56
N GLU A 86 -5.47 94.59 4.43
CA GLU A 86 -6.26 93.42 4.83
C GLU A 86 -6.08 92.26 3.83
N TYR A 87 -6.02 92.55 2.53
CA TYR A 87 -5.69 91.58 1.50
C TYR A 87 -4.33 90.91 1.75
N LEU A 88 -3.27 91.70 2.01
CA LEU A 88 -1.94 91.17 2.32
C LEU A 88 -1.95 90.29 3.58
N ARG A 89 -2.59 90.75 4.67
CA ARG A 89 -2.72 89.97 5.91
C ARG A 89 -3.44 88.63 5.68
N LEU A 90 -4.51 88.62 4.87
CA LEU A 90 -5.25 87.39 4.55
C LEU A 90 -4.46 86.45 3.63
N SER A 91 -3.68 87.00 2.69
CA SER A 91 -2.77 86.24 1.84
C SER A 91 -1.67 85.56 2.65
N ASP A 92 -1.04 86.27 3.59
CA ASP A 92 -0.01 85.72 4.47
C ASP A 92 -0.60 84.61 5.37
N LEU A 93 -1.76 84.86 5.99
CA LEU A 93 -2.47 83.87 6.80
C LEU A 93 -2.88 82.62 6.00
N GLN A 94 -3.27 82.79 4.73
CA GLN A 94 -3.58 81.67 3.83
C GLN A 94 -2.32 80.84 3.56
N SER A 95 -1.17 81.48 3.35
CA SER A 95 0.12 80.81 3.13
C SER A 95 0.56 80.01 4.37
N GLU A 96 0.51 80.62 5.56
CA GLU A 96 0.83 79.95 6.83
C GLU A 96 -0.11 78.77 7.12
N SER A 97 -1.41 78.94 6.86
CA SER A 97 -2.41 77.87 6.99
C SER A 97 -2.16 76.72 6.01
N GLY A 98 -1.74 77.02 4.78
CA GLY A 98 -1.34 76.02 3.78
C GLY A 98 -0.17 75.16 4.25
N VAL A 99 0.91 75.79 4.73
CA VAL A 99 2.07 75.07 5.29
C VAL A 99 1.69 74.23 6.51
N SER A 100 0.82 74.76 7.38
CA SER A 100 0.31 74.02 8.56
C SER A 100 -0.55 72.81 8.17
N LEU A 101 -1.33 72.91 7.09
CA LEU A 101 -2.11 71.81 6.52
C LEU A 101 -1.20 70.73 5.95
N GLU A 102 -0.25 71.08 5.07
CA GLU A 102 0.71 70.15 4.47
C GLU A 102 1.47 69.36 5.56
N LEU A 103 2.02 70.06 6.57
CA LEU A 103 2.70 69.44 7.71
C LEU A 103 1.79 68.53 8.56
N SER A 104 0.47 68.74 8.53
CA SER A 104 -0.50 67.92 9.25
C SER A 104 -0.90 66.68 8.43
N GLU A 105 -1.03 66.82 7.12
CA GLU A 105 -1.26 65.72 6.18
C GLU A 105 -0.06 64.76 6.13
N GLU A 106 1.17 65.27 6.08
CA GLU A 106 2.38 64.44 6.19
C GLU A 106 2.41 63.62 7.50
N LYS A 107 2.09 64.25 8.63
CA LYS A 107 2.01 63.57 9.94
C LYS A 107 0.90 62.52 9.97
N MET A 108 -0.24 62.79 9.33
CA MET A 108 -1.36 61.85 9.21
C MET A 108 -0.95 60.62 8.38
N ILE A 109 -0.33 60.82 7.21
CA ILE A 109 0.16 59.74 6.35
C ILE A 109 1.22 58.90 7.08
N ALA A 110 2.20 59.56 7.71
CA ALA A 110 3.25 58.88 8.48
C ALA A 110 2.71 58.15 9.72
N TRP A 111 1.61 58.61 10.33
CA TRP A 111 0.91 57.89 11.39
C TRP A 111 0.16 56.67 10.84
N GLN A 112 -0.58 56.82 9.75
CA GLN A 112 -1.33 55.73 9.11
C GLN A 112 -0.40 54.60 8.65
N GLN A 113 0.74 54.91 8.03
CA GLN A 113 1.74 53.91 7.64
C GLN A 113 2.29 53.13 8.84
N ARG A 114 2.58 53.81 9.96
CA ARG A 114 3.04 53.17 11.21
C ARG A 114 1.94 52.29 11.83
N TRP A 115 0.69 52.75 11.80
CA TRP A 115 -0.48 52.00 12.27
C TRP A 115 -0.71 50.72 11.45
N ASP A 116 -0.66 50.80 10.13
CA ASP A 116 -0.80 49.65 9.23
C ASP A 116 0.36 48.65 9.40
N HIS A 117 1.58 49.14 9.60
CA HIS A 117 2.75 48.30 9.90
C HIS A 117 2.59 47.57 11.24
N TYR A 118 2.24 48.31 12.30
CA TYR A 118 1.97 47.75 13.63
C TYR A 118 0.88 46.68 13.59
N ASN A 119 -0.24 46.95 12.90
CA ASN A 119 -1.32 45.97 12.75
C ASN A 119 -0.87 44.71 12.03
N LYS A 120 -0.09 44.82 10.94
CA LYS A 120 0.46 43.66 10.23
C LYS A 120 1.38 42.82 11.13
N GLN A 121 2.27 43.47 11.89
CA GLN A 121 3.13 42.78 12.86
C GLN A 121 2.31 42.11 13.97
N ASN A 122 1.32 42.80 14.53
CA ASN A 122 0.48 42.25 15.60
C ASN A 122 -0.33 41.03 15.13
N HIS A 123 -0.85 41.04 13.90
CA HIS A 123 -1.52 39.87 13.30
C HIS A 123 -0.54 38.70 13.09
N GLN A 124 0.67 38.96 12.61
CA GLN A 124 1.71 37.93 12.45
C GLN A 124 2.10 37.30 13.79
N LEU A 125 2.35 38.12 14.83
CA LEU A 125 2.66 37.65 16.18
C LEU A 125 1.50 36.84 16.79
N THR A 126 0.26 37.30 16.61
CA THR A 126 -0.94 36.58 17.07
C THR A 126 -1.08 35.23 16.36
N GLN A 127 -0.83 35.16 15.05
CA GLN A 127 -0.86 33.91 14.30
C GLN A 127 0.24 32.94 14.74
N GLN A 128 1.47 33.44 14.96
CA GLN A 128 2.59 32.64 15.49
C GLN A 128 2.27 32.10 16.90
N ALA A 129 1.74 32.94 17.79
CA ALA A 129 1.31 32.53 19.12
C ALA A 129 0.22 31.45 19.08
N GLN A 130 -0.74 31.54 18.15
CA GLN A 130 -1.77 30.53 17.95
C GLN A 130 -1.21 29.20 17.42
N ILE A 131 -0.20 29.24 16.53
CA ILE A 131 0.49 28.04 16.04
C ILE A 131 1.26 27.36 17.17
N GLU A 132 2.09 28.10 17.91
CA GLU A 132 2.87 27.54 19.03
C GLU A 132 1.96 27.06 20.18
N ARG A 133 0.84 27.73 20.44
CA ARG A 133 -0.20 27.22 21.36
C ARG A 133 -0.77 25.89 20.88
N THR A 134 -1.15 25.79 19.61
CA THR A 134 -1.69 24.54 19.02
C THR A 134 -0.66 23.41 19.11
N ARG A 135 0.63 23.73 18.91
CA ARG A 135 1.74 22.80 19.05
C ARG A 135 1.95 22.35 20.51
N ALA A 136 1.85 23.26 21.47
CA ALA A 136 1.90 22.94 22.89
C ALA A 136 0.75 21.99 23.29
N GLU A 137 -0.49 22.31 22.89
CA GLU A 137 -1.67 21.47 23.13
C GLU A 137 -1.53 20.06 22.48
N GLN A 138 -0.86 19.94 21.33
CA GLN A 138 -0.53 18.64 20.72
C GLN A 138 0.54 17.88 21.53
N LEU A 139 1.61 18.55 21.95
CA LEU A 139 2.68 17.96 22.76
C LEU A 139 2.16 17.47 24.12
N GLU A 140 1.26 18.21 24.78
CA GLU A 140 0.60 17.81 26.02
C GLU A 140 -0.25 16.53 25.85
N ARG A 141 -0.97 16.40 24.72
CA ARG A 141 -1.69 15.17 24.37
C ARG A 141 -0.74 13.99 24.18
N TYR A 142 0.38 14.18 23.46
CA TYR A 142 1.38 13.12 23.29
C TYR A 142 2.02 12.71 24.62
N VAL A 143 2.41 13.67 25.48
CA VAL A 143 2.93 13.38 26.83
C VAL A 143 1.92 12.57 27.65
N THR A 144 0.64 12.93 27.59
CA THR A 144 -0.43 12.21 28.29
C THR A 144 -0.60 10.78 27.75
N GLN A 145 -0.63 10.61 26.42
CA GLN A 145 -0.73 9.30 25.77
C GLN A 145 0.49 8.41 26.06
N HIS A 146 1.70 8.98 26.06
CA HIS A 146 2.92 8.26 26.39
C HIS A 146 2.95 7.82 27.86
N LYS A 147 2.52 8.67 28.81
CA LYS A 147 2.35 8.29 30.22
C LYS A 147 1.35 7.15 30.41
N GLN A 148 0.20 7.20 29.71
CA GLN A 148 -0.79 6.11 29.74
C GLN A 148 -0.21 4.81 29.17
N ARG A 149 0.51 4.87 28.05
CA ARG A 149 1.18 3.70 27.46
C ARG A 149 2.26 3.13 28.37
N GLN A 150 3.07 4.00 29.00
CA GLN A 150 4.08 3.61 29.97
C GLN A 150 3.45 2.87 31.16
N GLY A 151 2.44 3.46 31.81
CA GLY A 151 1.74 2.82 32.92
C GLY A 151 1.06 1.49 32.54
N ARG A 152 0.60 1.34 31.28
CA ARG A 152 0.08 0.06 30.77
C ARG A 152 1.19 -0.99 30.62
N ILE A 153 2.37 -0.62 30.10
CA ILE A 153 3.52 -1.52 29.97
C ILE A 153 4.07 -1.90 31.35
N GLU A 154 4.12 -0.96 32.30
CA GLU A 154 4.52 -1.22 33.69
C GLU A 154 3.53 -2.17 34.39
N ALA A 155 2.22 -2.04 34.14
CA ALA A 155 1.21 -2.97 34.63
C ALA A 155 1.27 -4.35 33.94
N GLU A 156 1.50 -4.40 32.62
CA GLU A 156 1.72 -5.65 31.88
C GLU A 156 2.96 -6.38 32.44
N LEU A 157 4.10 -5.69 32.61
CA LEU A 157 5.31 -6.25 33.22
C LEU A 157 5.09 -6.73 34.66
N GLY A 158 4.33 -5.97 35.47
CA GLY A 158 3.99 -6.36 36.84
C GLY A 158 3.02 -7.54 36.96
N GLN A 159 2.35 -7.94 35.86
CA GLN A 159 1.52 -9.15 35.80
C GLN A 159 2.29 -10.38 35.30
N VAL A 160 3.45 -10.21 34.67
CA VAL A 160 4.31 -11.32 34.26
C VAL A 160 5.16 -11.74 35.45
N ASP A 161 4.74 -12.81 36.13
CA ASP A 161 5.55 -13.49 37.14
C ASP A 161 6.69 -14.27 36.45
N ILE A 162 7.77 -13.54 36.12
CA ILE A 162 8.96 -14.12 35.48
C ILE A 162 9.55 -15.27 36.33
N PRO A 163 9.71 -15.14 37.67
CA PRO A 163 10.16 -16.26 38.50
C PRO A 163 9.27 -17.50 38.42
N ALA A 164 7.94 -17.36 38.37
CA ALA A 164 7.05 -18.51 38.20
C ALA A 164 7.17 -19.15 36.81
N LEU A 165 7.40 -18.36 35.76
CA LEU A 165 7.65 -18.87 34.41
C LEU A 165 9.02 -19.56 34.28
N GLU A 166 10.05 -19.04 34.94
CA GLU A 166 11.38 -19.66 35.02
C GLU A 166 11.31 -21.01 35.75
N LEU A 167 10.61 -21.07 36.91
CA LEU A 167 10.39 -22.30 37.65
C LEU A 167 9.57 -23.34 36.85
N ALA A 168 8.52 -22.89 36.14
CA ALA A 168 7.71 -23.78 35.31
C ALA A 168 8.50 -24.33 34.10
N LEU A 169 9.43 -23.54 33.54
CA LEU A 169 10.34 -23.98 32.49
C LEU A 169 11.35 -25.00 33.02
N GLU A 170 11.94 -24.76 34.19
CA GLU A 170 12.87 -25.69 34.84
C GLU A 170 12.19 -27.04 35.13
N GLN A 171 10.97 -27.02 35.68
CA GLN A 171 10.15 -28.22 35.90
C GLN A 171 9.82 -28.96 34.60
N ALA A 172 9.45 -28.25 33.53
CA ALA A 172 9.15 -28.86 32.24
C ALA A 172 10.38 -29.53 31.60
N LEU A 173 11.58 -28.98 31.81
CA LEU A 173 12.84 -29.57 31.36
C LEU A 173 13.22 -30.82 32.18
N GLU A 174 12.99 -30.81 33.50
CA GLU A 174 13.15 -32.00 34.34
C GLU A 174 12.17 -33.12 33.93
N GLU A 175 10.90 -32.79 33.66
CA GLU A 175 9.90 -33.74 33.16
C GLU A 175 10.26 -34.30 31.78
N GLU A 176 10.73 -33.46 30.84
CA GLU A 176 11.23 -33.91 29.52
C GLU A 176 12.40 -34.89 29.68
N GLN A 177 13.38 -34.55 30.52
CA GLN A 177 14.55 -35.39 30.73
C GLN A 177 14.17 -36.74 31.33
N LEU A 178 13.32 -36.76 32.37
CA LEU A 178 12.83 -37.99 33.00
C LEU A 178 12.03 -38.85 32.01
N ALA A 179 11.20 -38.23 31.16
CA ALA A 179 10.45 -38.93 30.13
C ALA A 179 11.38 -39.51 29.03
N SER A 180 12.45 -38.81 28.67
CA SER A 180 13.47 -39.26 27.73
C SER A 180 14.27 -40.46 28.27
N GLU A 181 14.67 -40.41 29.55
CA GLU A 181 15.33 -41.52 30.25
C GLU A 181 14.42 -42.76 30.29
N GLN A 182 13.14 -42.59 30.68
CA GLN A 182 12.16 -43.68 30.65
C GLN A 182 11.94 -44.24 29.24
N LEU A 183 11.89 -43.38 28.21
CA LEU A 183 11.76 -43.83 26.81
C LEU A 183 12.96 -44.68 26.39
N ALA A 184 14.18 -44.27 26.74
CA ALA A 184 15.39 -45.04 26.48
C ALA A 184 15.38 -46.40 27.21
N GLU A 185 14.96 -46.46 28.48
CA GLU A 185 14.77 -47.73 29.20
C GLU A 185 13.73 -48.64 28.52
N LYS A 186 12.58 -48.10 28.09
CA LYS A 186 11.57 -48.90 27.39
C LYS A 186 12.05 -49.40 26.03
N GLN A 187 12.87 -48.61 25.32
CA GLN A 187 13.48 -49.02 24.06
C GLN A 187 14.49 -50.16 24.27
N THR A 188 15.38 -50.08 25.28
CA THR A 188 16.33 -51.17 25.54
C THR A 188 15.64 -52.46 25.98
N ALA A 189 14.60 -52.36 26.81
CA ALA A 189 13.78 -53.52 27.20
C ALA A 189 13.00 -54.11 26.01
N PHE A 190 12.49 -53.28 25.10
CA PHE A 190 11.84 -53.73 23.87
C PHE A 190 12.82 -54.49 22.94
N ASP A 191 14.02 -53.95 22.74
CA ASP A 191 15.08 -54.58 21.94
C ASP A 191 15.52 -55.92 22.53
N GLU A 192 15.59 -56.05 23.86
CA GLU A 192 15.89 -57.32 24.53
C GLU A 192 14.77 -58.35 24.31
N LEU A 193 13.51 -57.94 24.45
CA LEU A 193 12.35 -58.80 24.20
C LEU A 193 12.27 -59.25 22.73
N ASP A 194 12.53 -58.36 21.77
CA ASP A 194 12.56 -58.72 20.34
C ASP A 194 13.71 -59.70 20.02
N ARG A 195 14.91 -59.49 20.59
CA ARG A 195 16.01 -60.47 20.51
C ARG A 195 15.60 -61.82 21.10
N ARG A 196 14.91 -61.83 22.26
CA ARG A 196 14.46 -63.07 22.92
C ARG A 196 13.38 -63.78 22.10
N ILE A 197 12.45 -63.06 21.48
CA ILE A 197 11.45 -63.62 20.56
C ILE A 197 12.12 -64.23 19.32
N LYS A 198 13.11 -63.53 18.72
CA LYS A 198 13.89 -64.05 17.59
C LYS A 198 14.66 -65.32 17.96
N GLN A 199 15.29 -65.36 19.13
CA GLN A 199 15.94 -66.56 19.66
C GLN A 199 14.95 -67.72 19.82
N LEU A 200 13.81 -67.51 20.50
CA LEU A 200 12.80 -68.54 20.73
C LEU A 200 12.20 -69.08 19.42
N ARG A 201 12.03 -68.23 18.40
CA ARG A 201 11.61 -68.67 17.06
C ARG A 201 12.67 -69.56 16.39
N GLY A 202 13.95 -69.20 16.46
CA GLY A 202 15.04 -70.05 15.95
C GLY A 202 15.16 -71.38 16.69
N GLU A 203 15.00 -71.36 18.02
CA GLU A 203 14.92 -72.59 18.84
C GLU A 203 13.73 -73.47 18.41
N MET A 204 12.54 -72.88 18.21
CA MET A 204 11.35 -73.58 17.72
C MET A 204 11.55 -74.19 16.33
N GLU A 205 12.04 -73.42 15.36
CA GLU A 205 12.35 -73.92 14.00
C GLU A 205 13.38 -75.07 14.03
N SER A 206 14.42 -74.97 14.86
CA SER A 206 15.38 -76.06 15.03
C SER A 206 14.75 -77.32 15.67
N GLY A 207 13.80 -77.14 16.59
CA GLY A 207 13.03 -78.21 17.22
C GLY A 207 12.10 -78.92 16.23
N GLU A 208 11.41 -78.15 15.37
CA GLU A 208 10.59 -78.69 14.28
C GLU A 208 11.42 -79.47 13.25
N GLN A 209 12.60 -78.95 12.86
CA GLN A 209 13.52 -79.66 11.98
C GLN A 209 14.03 -80.98 12.61
N ALA A 210 14.36 -80.96 13.91
CA ALA A 210 14.78 -82.16 14.64
C ALA A 210 13.64 -83.19 14.78
N LEU A 211 12.40 -82.73 14.98
CA LEU A 211 11.21 -83.58 15.01
C LEU A 211 10.96 -84.23 13.64
N ALA A 212 10.98 -83.44 12.56
CA ALA A 212 10.81 -83.94 11.19
C ALA A 212 11.90 -84.96 10.81
N ALA A 213 13.15 -84.72 11.20
CA ALA A 213 14.25 -85.67 11.02
C ALA A 213 14.01 -86.99 11.76
N ARG A 214 13.56 -86.95 13.03
CA ARG A 214 13.20 -88.14 13.81
C ARG A 214 12.01 -88.89 13.21
N GLN A 215 10.98 -88.19 12.75
CA GLN A 215 9.82 -88.78 12.06
C GLN A 215 10.25 -89.51 10.77
N LYS A 216 11.16 -88.92 9.99
CA LYS A 216 11.70 -89.55 8.78
C LYS A 216 12.49 -90.83 9.08
N VAL A 217 13.29 -90.85 10.15
CA VAL A 217 14.00 -92.06 10.62
C VAL A 217 13.00 -93.14 11.08
N PHE A 218 11.98 -92.75 11.85
CA PHE A 218 10.92 -93.65 12.31
C PHE A 218 10.16 -94.30 11.15
N GLN A 219 9.77 -93.52 10.14
CA GLN A 219 9.11 -94.05 8.93
C GLN A 219 10.03 -95.03 8.16
N GLY A 220 11.34 -94.75 8.08
CA GLY A 220 12.31 -95.66 7.48
C GLY A 220 12.40 -97.01 8.18
N LEU A 221 12.50 -97.01 9.52
CA LEU A 221 12.51 -98.22 10.35
C LEU A 221 11.20 -99.01 10.25
N ASN A 222 10.05 -98.32 10.28
CA ASN A 222 8.74 -98.94 10.13
C ASN A 222 8.58 -99.65 8.77
N ASN A 223 9.08 -99.03 7.69
CA ASN A 223 9.04 -99.63 6.36
C ASN A 223 9.97 -100.86 6.24
N GLN A 224 11.13 -100.85 6.93
CA GLN A 224 11.99 -102.04 7.02
C GLN A 224 11.33 -103.20 7.78
N LEU A 225 10.60 -102.90 8.85
CA LEU A 225 9.86 -103.90 9.63
C LEU A 225 8.76 -104.57 8.78
N MET A 226 7.95 -103.78 8.06
CA MET A 226 6.95 -104.28 7.12
C MET A 226 7.56 -105.17 6.01
N ALA A 227 8.75 -104.82 5.51
CA ALA A 227 9.45 -105.63 4.51
C ALA A 227 9.95 -106.98 5.07
N LEU A 228 10.42 -107.02 6.32
CA LEU A 228 10.87 -108.25 6.98
C LEU A 228 9.70 -109.21 7.28
N GLU A 229 8.54 -108.69 7.69
CA GLU A 229 7.33 -109.50 7.90
C GLU A 229 6.81 -110.15 6.61
N ALA A 230 6.92 -109.45 5.47
CA ALA A 230 6.53 -109.97 4.16
C ALA A 230 7.40 -111.16 3.72
N VAL A 231 8.71 -111.12 3.98
CA VAL A 231 9.65 -112.22 3.66
C VAL A 231 9.39 -113.45 4.53
N ASN A 232 9.07 -113.27 5.81
CA ASN A 232 8.83 -114.39 6.73
C ASN A 232 7.58 -115.21 6.36
N LYS A 233 6.50 -114.53 5.93
CA LYS A 233 5.25 -115.19 5.48
C LYS A 233 5.40 -116.02 4.19
N ALA A 234 6.47 -115.85 3.42
CA ALA A 234 6.69 -116.60 2.18
C ALA A 234 7.36 -117.97 2.37
N ALA A 235 7.90 -118.28 3.54
CA ALA A 235 8.79 -119.43 3.76
C ALA A 235 8.14 -120.69 4.39
N LEU A 236 6.84 -120.63 4.74
CA LEU A 236 6.21 -121.58 5.67
C LEU A 236 5.10 -122.50 5.08
N ASN A 237 5.03 -122.72 3.76
CA ASN A 237 3.96 -123.53 3.16
C ASN A 237 4.43 -124.51 2.06
N THR A 238 4.82 -125.72 2.51
CA THR A 238 5.16 -126.94 1.75
C THR A 238 5.20 -128.13 2.74
N SER A 239 4.92 -129.41 2.42
CA SER A 239 4.64 -130.10 1.14
C SER A 239 3.63 -131.27 1.32
N SER A 240 3.05 -131.75 0.21
CA SER A 240 2.66 -133.15 -0.13
C SER A 240 1.95 -134.08 0.89
N SER A 241 0.80 -134.62 0.48
CA SER A 241 -0.14 -135.40 1.32
C SER A 241 -0.25 -136.92 1.05
N SER A 242 0.40 -137.50 0.04
CA SER A 242 0.18 -138.92 -0.33
C SER A 242 0.89 -139.96 0.55
N PHE A 243 1.92 -139.56 1.31
CA PHE A 243 2.74 -140.46 2.12
C PHE A 243 2.02 -140.98 3.38
N SER A 244 1.04 -140.24 3.90
CA SER A 244 0.31 -140.57 5.14
C SER A 244 -0.61 -141.79 5.03
N ASP A 245 -1.14 -142.08 3.83
CA ASP A 245 -2.15 -143.14 3.65
C ASP A 245 -1.56 -144.56 3.65
N TRP A 246 -0.32 -144.73 3.15
CA TRP A 246 0.39 -146.02 3.25
C TRP A 246 0.80 -146.31 4.70
N LEU A 247 1.25 -145.27 5.42
CA LEU A 247 1.64 -145.33 6.84
C LEU A 247 0.52 -145.77 7.78
N ASN A 248 -0.73 -145.41 7.49
CA ASN A 248 -1.91 -145.88 8.22
C ASN A 248 -2.19 -147.39 8.02
N ARG A 249 -1.92 -147.96 6.85
CA ARG A 249 -2.27 -149.36 6.55
C ARG A 249 -1.37 -150.38 7.26
N GLN A 250 -0.12 -150.01 7.55
CA GLN A 250 0.84 -150.85 8.26
C GLN A 250 0.81 -150.66 9.80
N GLY A 251 -0.16 -149.89 10.33
CA GLY A 251 -0.30 -149.62 11.76
C GLY A 251 0.80 -148.73 12.37
N LEU A 252 1.68 -148.15 11.54
CA LEU A 252 2.85 -147.38 11.95
C LEU A 252 2.56 -145.89 12.21
N SER A 253 1.34 -145.43 11.96
CA SER A 253 0.94 -144.02 12.15
C SER A 253 0.82 -143.57 13.61
N SER A 254 0.85 -144.49 14.57
CA SER A 254 0.68 -144.22 16.01
C SER A 254 1.99 -144.23 16.83
N LYS A 255 3.15 -144.48 16.21
CA LYS A 255 4.46 -144.41 16.89
C LYS A 255 5.07 -143.00 16.77
N PRO A 256 5.77 -142.51 17.81
CA PRO A 256 6.32 -141.15 17.84
C PRO A 256 7.42 -140.94 16.79
N ARG A 257 7.58 -139.69 16.32
CA ARG A 257 8.67 -139.28 15.42
C ARG A 257 9.84 -138.72 16.19
N LEU A 258 11.06 -138.92 15.70
CA LEU A 258 12.30 -138.50 16.37
C LEU A 258 12.32 -137.02 16.76
N ALA A 259 11.74 -136.13 15.93
CA ALA A 259 11.63 -134.69 16.23
C ALA A 259 10.74 -134.33 17.44
N GLN A 260 10.00 -135.29 18.02
CA GLN A 260 9.12 -135.07 19.17
C GLN A 260 9.75 -135.52 20.51
N GLU A 261 10.85 -136.28 20.49
CA GLU A 261 11.62 -136.68 21.68
C GLU A 261 12.96 -135.92 21.83
N LEU A 262 13.28 -135.03 20.89
CA LEU A 262 14.51 -134.23 20.88
C LEU A 262 14.34 -132.91 21.66
N GLU A 263 14.74 -132.89 22.94
CA GLU A 263 15.03 -131.65 23.66
C GLU A 263 16.40 -131.10 23.22
N VAL A 264 16.44 -129.84 22.75
CA VAL A 264 17.64 -129.17 22.26
C VAL A 264 17.88 -127.89 23.06
N GLU A 265 19.12 -127.70 23.52
CA GLU A 265 19.51 -126.55 24.33
C GLU A 265 19.63 -125.26 23.48
N ALA A 266 19.22 -124.12 24.06
CA ALA A 266 19.03 -122.88 23.31
C ALA A 266 20.33 -122.35 22.66
N GLY A 267 20.24 -121.98 21.38
CA GLY A 267 21.35 -121.52 20.55
C GLY A 267 22.00 -122.59 19.65
N TRP A 268 21.69 -123.88 19.85
CA TRP A 268 22.18 -124.99 19.03
C TRP A 268 21.19 -125.49 17.96
N GLU A 269 19.98 -124.94 17.92
CA GLU A 269 18.86 -125.41 17.09
C GLU A 269 19.25 -125.48 15.61
N LYS A 270 19.96 -124.46 15.14
CA LYS A 270 20.38 -124.33 13.74
C LYS A 270 21.47 -125.33 13.33
N ALA A 271 22.29 -125.81 14.27
CA ALA A 271 23.29 -126.84 14.02
C ALA A 271 22.63 -128.23 13.99
N VAL A 272 21.76 -128.51 14.96
CA VAL A 272 21.02 -129.78 15.04
C VAL A 272 20.10 -129.98 13.81
N GLN A 273 19.41 -128.91 13.38
CA GLN A 273 18.55 -128.95 12.19
C GLN A 273 19.32 -129.27 10.91
N VAL A 274 20.57 -128.79 10.76
CA VAL A 274 21.40 -129.05 9.56
C VAL A 274 21.94 -130.48 9.55
N VAL A 275 22.30 -131.03 10.71
CA VAL A 275 22.86 -132.40 10.80
C VAL A 275 21.77 -133.48 10.71
N LEU A 276 20.65 -133.31 11.42
CA LEU A 276 19.59 -134.33 11.52
C LEU A 276 18.45 -134.16 10.49
N HIS A 277 18.55 -133.20 9.55
CA HIS A 277 17.45 -132.79 8.68
C HIS A 277 16.61 -133.94 8.09
N ARG A 278 17.28 -134.98 7.57
CA ARG A 278 16.66 -136.12 6.89
C ARG A 278 16.21 -137.25 7.85
N SER A 279 16.62 -137.19 9.11
CA SER A 279 16.31 -138.17 10.17
C SER A 279 15.28 -137.65 11.16
N LEU A 280 15.00 -136.34 11.20
CA LEU A 280 13.97 -135.74 12.06
C LEU A 280 12.55 -136.27 11.77
N GLU A 281 12.30 -136.76 10.56
CA GLU A 281 11.02 -137.37 10.17
C GLU A 281 10.96 -138.89 10.40
N ALA A 282 12.04 -139.51 10.91
CA ALA A 282 12.08 -140.95 11.19
C ALA A 282 11.10 -141.36 12.31
N ILE A 283 10.61 -142.59 12.22
CA ILE A 283 9.60 -143.15 13.15
C ILE A 283 10.27 -144.19 14.02
N CYS A 284 10.28 -143.94 15.33
CA CYS A 284 10.99 -144.79 16.29
C CYS A 284 10.28 -146.15 16.46
N ILE A 285 11.05 -147.24 16.39
CA ILE A 285 10.58 -148.62 16.59
C ILE A 285 11.50 -149.39 17.55
N ASP A 286 10.92 -150.08 18.52
CA ASP A 286 11.67 -150.69 19.63
C ASP A 286 12.43 -151.96 19.25
N HIS A 287 11.83 -152.81 18.39
CA HIS A 287 12.43 -154.08 17.94
C HIS A 287 12.13 -154.37 16.46
N LEU A 288 13.16 -154.78 15.72
CA LEU A 288 13.10 -154.99 14.26
C LEU A 288 12.38 -156.28 13.84
N ASP A 289 12.28 -157.27 14.74
CA ASP A 289 11.76 -158.61 14.43
C ASP A 289 10.23 -158.66 14.23
N GLU A 290 9.49 -157.59 14.57
CA GLU A 290 8.06 -157.45 14.25
C GLU A 290 7.81 -157.29 12.73
N PHE A 291 8.85 -156.99 11.93
CA PHE A 291 8.73 -156.62 10.51
C PHE A 291 9.30 -157.68 9.56
N ARG A 292 8.59 -158.81 9.40
CA ARG A 292 8.94 -159.86 8.39
C ARG A 292 7.82 -160.21 7.39
N GLY A 293 6.68 -159.53 7.41
CA GLY A 293 5.46 -159.95 6.70
C GLY A 293 5.00 -159.11 5.49
N GLY A 294 5.66 -158.00 5.13
CA GLY A 294 5.05 -157.03 4.19
C GLY A 294 6.02 -156.07 3.51
N LEU A 295 7.04 -156.58 2.82
CA LEU A 295 8.03 -155.79 2.07
C LEU A 295 7.79 -155.73 0.54
N ASP A 296 6.78 -156.44 0.03
CA ASP A 296 6.55 -156.60 -1.42
C ASP A 296 5.68 -155.50 -2.08
N ASP A 297 5.15 -154.53 -1.33
CA ASP A 297 4.27 -153.46 -1.87
C ASP A 297 4.59 -152.07 -1.27
N ARG A 298 5.73 -151.50 -1.70
CA ARG A 298 6.24 -150.18 -1.29
C ARG A 298 6.20 -149.16 -2.44
N PRO A 299 5.47 -148.03 -2.32
CA PRO A 299 5.55 -146.91 -3.25
C PRO A 299 6.82 -146.06 -3.02
N GLU A 300 7.19 -145.25 -4.01
CA GLU A 300 8.39 -144.39 -3.97
C GLU A 300 8.33 -143.36 -2.83
N GLY A 301 9.34 -143.40 -1.96
CA GLY A 301 9.53 -142.47 -0.84
C GLY A 301 10.66 -142.96 0.07
N ASP A 302 11.52 -142.05 0.54
CA ASP A 302 12.58 -142.34 1.51
C ASP A 302 11.98 -142.61 2.90
N LEU A 303 11.81 -143.89 3.23
CA LEU A 303 11.44 -144.33 4.56
C LEU A 303 12.73 -144.59 5.35
N VAL A 304 13.04 -143.69 6.30
CA VAL A 304 14.09 -143.87 7.30
C VAL A 304 13.40 -144.27 8.61
N LEU A 305 13.81 -145.42 9.16
CA LEU A 305 13.45 -145.92 10.49
C LEU A 305 14.67 -145.75 11.41
#